data_AF-A0AAW7Y1I3-F1
#
_entry.id   AF-A0AAW7Y1I3-F1
#
_cell.length_a   1.000
_cell.length_b   1.000
_cell.length_c   1.000
_cell.angle_alpha   90.00
_cell.angle_beta   90.00
_cell.angle_gamma   90.00
#
_symmetry.space_group_name_H-M   'P 1'
#
loop_
_entity.id
_entity.type
_entity.pdbx_description
1 polymer ?
#
loop_
_entity_poly.entity_id
_entity_poly.type
_entity_poly.pdbx_seq_one_letter_code
_entity_poly.pdbx_strand_id
1 'polypeptide(L)'
;MTLSIEWFNQSEARHARWDNAGLSLCDVEQALQHYGSDDFPIALEMAEYLFGCWSARRIAMLPINTRDTLFDIWDKHLTKTL
;
A
#
# COMPACT_ATOMS: atom_id res chain seq x y z
N MET A 1 -1.55 -10.76 15.72
CA MET A 1 -2.92 -10.23 15.85
C MET A 1 -3.70 -10.68 14.62
N THR A 2 -4.88 -11.26 14.78
CA THR A 2 -5.75 -11.63 13.65
C THR A 2 -6.67 -10.46 13.32
N LEU A 3 -6.78 -10.12 12.04
CA LEU A 3 -7.69 -9.06 11.58
C LEU A 3 -9.14 -9.54 11.69
N SER A 4 -10.05 -8.60 11.96
CA SER A 4 -11.47 -8.92 12.03
C SER A 4 -12.05 -9.11 10.62
N ILE A 5 -13.17 -9.84 10.52
CA ILE A 5 -13.86 -10.06 9.23
C ILE A 5 -14.31 -8.72 8.62
N GLU A 6 -14.68 -7.75 9.45
CA GLU A 6 -15.06 -6.41 9.01
C GLU A 6 -13.90 -5.70 8.32
N TRP A 7 -12.66 -5.92 8.76
CA TRP A 7 -11.48 -5.34 8.11
C TRP A 7 -11.31 -5.88 6.68
N PHE A 8 -11.52 -7.19 6.47
CA PHE A 8 -11.47 -7.82 5.15
C PHE A 8 -12.61 -7.35 4.25
N ASN A 9 -13.85 -7.24 4.77
CA ASN A 9 -14.97 -6.68 4.01
C ASN A 9 -14.68 -5.24 3.57
N GLN A 10 -13.98 -4.47 4.40
CA GLN A 10 -13.55 -3.12 4.04
C GLN A 10 -12.37 -3.11 3.06
N SER A 11 -11.55 -4.15 3.00
CA SER A 11 -10.45 -4.30 2.04
C SER A 11 -10.97 -4.33 0.61
N GLU A 12 -11.97 -5.17 0.34
CA GLU A 12 -12.63 -5.21 -0.98
C GLU A 12 -13.23 -3.85 -1.37
N ALA A 13 -13.87 -3.17 -0.42
CA ALA A 13 -14.42 -1.84 -0.65
C ALA A 13 -13.33 -0.77 -0.91
N ARG A 14 -12.16 -0.88 -0.26
CA ARG A 14 -11.00 0.00 -0.51
C ARG A 14 -10.45 -0.23 -1.92
N HIS A 15 -10.22 -1.48 -2.31
CA HIS A 15 -9.75 -1.83 -3.64
C HIS A 15 -10.73 -1.35 -4.72
N ALA A 16 -12.02 -1.61 -4.56
CA ALA A 16 -13.04 -1.13 -5.48
C ALA A 16 -13.07 0.40 -5.58
N ARG A 17 -12.84 1.11 -4.47
CA ARG A 17 -12.72 2.58 -4.49
C ARG A 17 -11.47 3.03 -5.25
N TRP A 18 -10.35 2.36 -5.05
CA TRP A 18 -9.09 2.66 -5.73
C TRP A 18 -9.17 2.41 -7.23
N ASP A 19 -9.84 1.34 -7.65
CA ASP A 19 -10.05 1.03 -9.07
C ASP A 19 -10.99 2.03 -9.75
N ASN A 20 -12.07 2.44 -9.06
CA ASN A 20 -13.06 3.35 -9.64
C ASN A 20 -12.63 4.82 -9.63
N ALA A 21 -12.04 5.30 -8.53
CA ALA A 21 -11.65 6.69 -8.37
C ALA A 21 -10.20 6.95 -8.79
N GLY A 22 -9.37 5.90 -8.86
CA GLY A 22 -7.92 6.01 -8.93
C GLY A 22 -7.29 6.41 -7.59
N LEU A 23 -6.01 6.08 -7.39
CA LEU A 23 -5.16 6.74 -6.40
C LEU A 23 -4.36 7.86 -7.03
N SER A 24 -4.41 9.05 -6.44
CA SER A 24 -3.44 10.10 -6.77
C SER A 24 -2.09 9.82 -6.10
N LEU A 25 -1.02 10.43 -6.61
CA LEU A 25 0.31 10.36 -5.98
C LEU A 25 0.28 10.96 -4.56
N CYS A 26 -0.51 12.00 -4.33
CA CYS A 26 -0.66 12.63 -3.02
C CYS A 26 -1.36 11.72 -2.01
N ASP A 27 -2.39 10.97 -2.43
CA ASP A 27 -3.10 10.04 -1.53
C ASP A 27 -2.16 8.92 -1.07
N VAL A 28 -1.34 8.40 -1.99
CA VAL A 28 -0.31 7.39 -1.68
C VAL A 28 0.70 7.96 -0.70
N GLU A 29 1.21 9.16 -0.96
CA GLU A 29 2.18 9.80 -0.09
C GLU A 29 1.64 10.00 1.32
N GLN A 30 0.43 10.54 1.46
CA GLN A 30 -0.19 10.76 2.77
C GLN A 30 -0.43 9.45 3.51
N ALA A 31 -0.93 8.43 2.82
CA ALA A 31 -1.19 7.13 3.42
C ALA A 31 0.10 6.44 3.87
N LEU A 32 1.13 6.39 3.02
CA LEU A 32 2.40 5.77 3.37
C LEU A 32 3.16 6.55 4.44
N GLN A 33 3.04 7.88 4.49
CA GLN A 33 3.59 8.66 5.61
C GLN A 33 2.84 8.42 6.92
N HIS A 34 1.52 8.23 6.86
CA HIS A 34 0.70 8.02 8.05
C HIS A 34 0.89 6.62 8.65
N TYR A 35 0.92 5.59 7.80
CA TYR A 35 1.05 4.21 8.26
C TYR A 35 2.50 3.77 8.37
N GLY A 36 3.40 4.18 7.47
CA GLY A 36 4.86 4.17 7.61
C GLY A 36 5.58 2.85 7.91
N SER A 37 4.86 1.75 8.16
CA SER A 37 5.37 0.47 8.63
C SER A 37 4.49 -0.67 8.14
N ASP A 38 5.09 -1.85 7.98
CA ASP A 38 4.41 -3.10 7.67
C ASP A 38 3.64 -3.68 8.88
N ASP A 39 3.73 -3.04 10.05
CA ASP A 39 2.88 -3.31 11.21
C ASP A 39 1.41 -2.95 10.96
N PHE A 40 1.15 -2.08 9.97
CA PHE A 40 -0.19 -1.67 9.60
C PHE A 40 -0.66 -2.45 8.36
N PRO A 41 -1.71 -3.29 8.49
CA PRO A 41 -2.24 -4.08 7.38
C PRO A 41 -2.61 -3.27 6.14
N ILE A 42 -3.06 -2.02 6.32
CA ILE A 42 -3.43 -1.12 5.23
C ILE A 42 -2.21 -0.62 4.45
N ALA A 43 -1.04 -0.50 5.08
CA ALA A 43 0.20 -0.09 4.41
C ALA A 43 0.69 -1.21 3.49
N LEU A 44 0.61 -2.46 3.95
CA LEU A 44 0.90 -3.64 3.15
C LEU A 44 -0.10 -3.81 2.01
N GLU A 45 -1.40 -3.71 2.28
CA GLU A 45 -2.46 -3.77 1.27
C GLU A 45 -2.25 -2.72 0.17
N MET A 46 -1.91 -1.50 0.56
CA MET A 46 -1.60 -0.44 -0.39
C MET A 46 -0.33 -0.75 -1.19
N ALA A 47 0.71 -1.30 -0.57
CA ALA A 47 1.91 -1.72 -1.28
C ALA A 47 1.62 -2.80 -2.33
N GLU A 48 0.88 -3.84 -1.96
CA GLU A 48 0.42 -4.89 -2.87
C GLU A 48 -0.37 -4.33 -4.05
N TYR A 49 -1.33 -3.45 -3.76
CA TYR A 49 -2.14 -2.80 -4.79
C TYR A 49 -1.28 -1.97 -5.77
N LEU A 50 -0.37 -1.16 -5.24
CA LEU A 50 0.50 -0.32 -6.06
C LEU A 50 1.42 -1.17 -6.94
N PHE A 51 2.06 -2.21 -6.39
CA PHE A 51 2.91 -3.10 -7.18
C PHE A 51 2.13 -3.95 -8.21
N GLY A 52 0.88 -4.30 -7.91
CA GLY A 52 0.00 -5.03 -8.83
C GLY A 52 -0.58 -4.18 -9.95
N CYS A 53 -0.95 -2.93 -9.67
CA CYS A 53 -1.73 -2.08 -10.58
C CYS A 53 -0.93 -0.94 -11.21
N TRP A 54 0.13 -0.45 -10.58
CA TRP A 54 0.89 0.68 -11.11
C TRP A 54 2.09 0.23 -11.95
N SER A 55 2.36 0.97 -13.02
CA SER A 55 3.60 0.79 -13.77
C SER A 55 4.80 1.29 -12.96
N ALA A 56 5.98 0.71 -13.21
CA ALA A 56 7.23 1.17 -12.61
C ALA A 56 7.48 2.67 -12.82
N ARG A 57 7.08 3.21 -13.98
CA ARG A 57 7.14 4.66 -14.26
C ARG A 57 6.32 5.48 -13.26
N ARG A 58 5.11 5.03 -12.95
CA ARG A 58 4.20 5.73 -12.03
C ARG A 58 4.72 5.66 -10.59
N ILE A 59 5.25 4.52 -10.18
CA ILE A 59 5.92 4.36 -8.88
C ILE A 59 7.14 5.29 -8.78
N ALA A 60 7.93 5.42 -9.86
CA ALA A 60 9.08 6.31 -9.90
C ALA A 60 8.71 7.81 -9.78
N MET A 61 7.46 8.19 -10.05
CA MET A 61 6.99 9.57 -9.87
C MET A 61 6.67 9.92 -8.41
N LEU A 62 6.60 8.93 -7.51
CA LEU A 62 6.46 9.19 -6.09
C LEU A 62 7.74 9.87 -5.54
N PRO A 63 7.61 10.71 -4.50
CA PRO A 63 8.76 11.26 -3.79
C PRO A 63 9.69 10.15 -3.30
N ILE A 64 11.00 10.44 -3.24
CA ILE A 64 12.01 9.43 -2.90
C ILE A 64 11.72 8.75 -1.56
N ASN A 65 11.41 9.54 -0.53
CA ASN A 65 11.08 9.02 0.80
C ASN A 65 9.86 8.08 0.77
N THR A 66 8.84 8.41 -0.02
CA THR A 66 7.62 7.60 -0.16
C THR A 66 7.91 6.28 -0.86
N ARG A 67 8.79 6.29 -1.87
CA ARG A 67 9.26 5.05 -2.51
C ARG A 67 10.07 4.20 -1.54
N ASP A 68 10.96 4.81 -0.78
CA ASP A 68 11.79 4.09 0.19
C ASP A 68 10.92 3.40 1.25
N THR A 69 9.89 4.08 1.78
CA THR A 69 8.89 3.48 2.66
C THR A 69 8.12 2.34 1.98
N LEU A 70 7.66 2.54 0.74
CA LEU A 70 6.96 1.52 -0.03
C LEU A 70 7.80 0.24 -0.21
N PHE A 71 9.06 0.39 -0.58
CA PHE A 71 9.99 -0.73 -0.76
C PHE A 71 10.36 -1.38 0.58
N ASP A 72 10.58 -0.61 1.65
CA ASP A 72 10.87 -1.17 2.98
C ASP A 72 9.71 -2.03 3.52
N ILE A 73 8.46 -1.57 3.36
CA ILE A 73 7.27 -2.35 3.72
C ILE A 73 7.25 -3.68 2.95
N TRP A 74 7.52 -3.61 1.64
CA TRP A 74 7.47 -4.78 0.77
C TRP A 74 8.59 -5.78 1.07
N ASP A 75 9.82 -5.31 1.25
CA ASP A 75 10.98 -6.16 1.54
C ASP A 75 10.81 -6.89 2.89
N LYS A 76 10.27 -6.20 3.91
CA LYS A 76 9.94 -6.84 5.20
C LYS A 76 8.87 -7.90 5.06
N HIS A 77 7.84 -7.64 4.26
CA HIS A 77 6.81 -8.63 3.97
C HIS A 77 7.36 -9.88 3.27
N LEU A 78 8.19 -9.69 2.24
CA LEU A 78 8.85 -10.80 1.55
C LEU A 78 9.73 -11.62 2.51
N THR A 79 10.49 -10.95 3.37
CA THR A 79 11.36 -11.61 4.35
C THR A 79 10.57 -12.45 5.37
N LYS A 80 9.35 -12.04 5.72
CA LYS A 80 8.47 -12.80 6.63
C LYS A 80 7.79 -14.00 5.97
N THR A 81 7.76 -14.04 4.64
CA THR A 81 7.02 -15.05 3.86
C THR A 81 7.96 -16.12 3.29
N LEU A 82 9.27 -15.89 3.34
CA LEU A 82 10.35 -16.84 3.02
C LEU A 82 10.74 -17.68 4.24
#